data_AF-A0A352SCX4-F1
#
_entry.id   AF-A0A352SCX4-F1
#
_cell.length_a   1.000
_cell.length_b   1.000
_cell.length_c   1.000
_cell.angle_alpha   90.00
_cell.angle_beta   90.00
_cell.angle_gamma   90.00
#
_symmetry.space_group_name_H-M   'P 1'
#
loop_
_entity.id
_entity.type
_entity.pdbx_description
1 polymer ?
#
loop_
_entity_poly.entity_id
_entity_poly.type
_entity_poly.pdbx_seq_one_letter_code
_entity_poly.pdbx_strand_id
1 'polypeptide(L)' 'RQVVVTPGGDNYSFDIAPFRKYCMVNGFDDIGLTLRHKDKIKAYEAERLTKMPWLGNRVVG' A
#
# COMPACT_ATOMS: atom_id res chain seq x y z
N ARG A 1 18.73 -4.63 -11.37
CA ARG A 1 19.02 -4.15 -12.75
C ARG A 1 17.71 -3.68 -13.39
N GLN A 2 17.69 -2.52 -14.06
CA GLN A 2 16.50 -1.98 -14.75
C GLN A 2 16.89 -1.78 -16.21
N VAL A 3 16.55 -2.77 -17.04
CA VAL A 3 16.89 -2.75 -18.46
C VAL A 3 15.74 -3.32 -19.26
N VAL A 4 15.54 -2.79 -20.47
CA VAL A 4 14.84 -3.49 -21.54
C VAL A 4 15.89 -4.28 -22.32
N VAL A 5 15.65 -5.57 -22.53
CA VAL A 5 16.54 -6.46 -23.30
C VAL A 5 15.85 -6.80 -24.62
N THR A 6 16.51 -6.54 -25.75
CA THR A 6 15.96 -6.91 -27.07
C THR A 6 16.18 -8.40 -27.35
N PRO A 7 15.45 -8.98 -28.32
CA PRO A 7 15.74 -10.35 -28.78
C PRO A 7 17.19 -10.53 -29.28
N GLY A 8 17.82 -9.45 -29.78
CA GLY A 8 19.22 -9.44 -30.20
C GLY A 8 20.24 -9.32 -29.06
N GLY A 9 19.79 -9.09 -27.81
CA GLY A 9 20.65 -9.00 -26.63
C GLY A 9 21.06 -7.57 -26.24
N ASP A 10 20.61 -6.55 -26.97
CA ASP A 10 20.88 -5.15 -26.62
C ASP A 10 20.18 -4.78 -25.33
N ASN A 11 20.83 -3.92 -24.52
CA ASN A 11 20.33 -3.48 -23.23
C ASN A 11 20.09 -1.98 -23.22
N TYR A 12 18.89 -1.57 -22.82
CA TYR A 12 18.54 -0.17 -22.63
C TYR A 12 18.21 0.09 -21.16
N SER A 13 19.08 0.83 -20.47
CA SER A 13 18.88 1.19 -19.06
C SER A 13 17.85 2.29 -18.89
N PHE A 14 17.13 2.25 -17.77
CA PHE A 14 16.19 3.30 -17.40
C PHE A 14 16.05 3.41 -15.89
N ASP A 15 15.51 4.55 -15.46
CA ASP A 15 15.30 4.86 -14.06
C ASP A 15 13.82 4.97 -13.70
N ILE A 16 13.50 4.54 -12.49
CA ILE A 16 12.22 4.75 -11.84
C ILE A 16 12.51 5.18 -10.40
N ALA A 17 11.71 6.10 -9.88
CA ALA A 17 11.74 6.45 -8.47
C ALA A 17 11.64 5.18 -7.57
N PRO A 18 12.50 5.02 -6.55
CA PRO A 18 12.56 3.77 -5.76
C PRO A 18 11.21 3.32 -5.21
N PHE A 19 10.39 4.25 -4.72
CA PHE A 19 9.06 3.96 -4.20
C PHE A 19 8.10 3.45 -5.28
N ARG A 20 8.08 4.08 -6.46
CA ARG A 20 7.24 3.61 -7.58
C ARG A 20 7.63 2.21 -8.03
N LYS A 21 8.94 1.92 -8.11
CA LYS A 21 9.42 0.57 -8.39
C LYS A 21 8.97 -0.43 -7.33
N TYR A 22 9.09 -0.08 -6.06
CA TYR A 22 8.63 -0.90 -4.94
C TYR A 22 7.13 -1.25 -5.10
N CYS A 23 6.29 -0.27 -5.39
CA CYS A 23 4.86 -0.51 -5.63
C CYS A 23 4.63 -1.44 -6.84
N MET A 24 5.25 -1.16 -7.99
CA MET A 24 5.06 -1.96 -9.21
C MET A 24 5.52 -3.42 -9.06
N VAL A 25 6.66 -3.65 -8.40
CA VAL A 25 7.21 -5.01 -8.21
C VAL A 25 6.36 -5.83 -7.23
N ASN A 26 5.74 -5.19 -6.23
CA ASN A 26 4.93 -5.88 -5.22
C ASN A 26 3.42 -5.86 -5.53
N GLY A 27 3.00 -5.23 -6.63
CA GLY A 27 1.58 -5.07 -6.98
C GLY A 27 0.80 -4.18 -6.01
N PHE A 28 1.45 -3.19 -5.39
CA PHE A 28 0.77 -2.27 -4.47
C PHE A 28 0.17 -1.07 -5.20
N ASP A 29 -1.10 -0.83 -4.92
CA ASP A 29 -1.81 0.43 -5.14
C ASP A 29 -2.02 1.15 -3.78
N ASP A 30 -2.76 2.26 -3.78
CA ASP A 30 -3.00 3.03 -2.55
C ASP A 30 -3.76 2.22 -1.48
N ILE A 31 -4.69 1.36 -1.90
CA ILE A 31 -5.43 0.47 -1.00
C ILE A 31 -4.48 -0.60 -0.43
N GLY A 32 -3.68 -1.24 -1.28
CA GLY A 32 -2.69 -2.24 -0.90
C GLY A 32 -1.67 -1.69 0.08
N LEU A 33 -1.16 -0.47 -0.16
CA LEU A 33 -0.28 0.24 0.77
C LEU A 33 -0.96 0.49 2.12
N THR A 34 -2.23 0.89 2.11
CA THR A 34 -3.03 1.09 3.33
C THR A 34 -3.22 -0.23 4.10
N LEU A 35 -3.54 -1.32 3.40
CA LEU A 35 -3.79 -2.63 4.00
C LEU A 35 -2.55 -3.26 4.65
N ARG A 36 -1.34 -2.83 4.27
CA ARG A 36 -0.12 -3.20 5.00
C ARG A 36 -0.12 -2.74 6.45
N HIS A 37 -0.98 -1.77 6.79
CA HIS A 37 -1.14 -1.26 8.14
C HIS A 37 -2.41 -1.80 8.83
N LYS A 38 -3.07 -2.83 8.29
CA LYS A 38 -4.35 -3.36 8.80
C LYS A 38 -4.36 -3.58 10.32
N ASP A 39 -3.29 -4.11 10.90
CA ASP A 39 -3.27 -4.45 12.32
C ASP A 39 -3.09 -3.20 13.19
N LYS A 40 -2.33 -2.20 12.71
CA LYS A 40 -2.24 -0.87 13.35
C LYS A 40 -3.55 -0.12 13.28
N ILE A 41 -4.21 -0.17 12.12
CA ILE A 41 -5.54 0.43 11.92
C ILE A 41 -6.53 -0.21 12.90
N LYS A 42 -6.60 -1.54 12.97
CA LYS A 42 -7.46 -2.26 13.92
C LYS A 42 -7.18 -1.88 15.38
N ALA A 43 -5.92 -1.83 15.78
CA ALA A 43 -5.54 -1.48 17.14
C ALA A 43 -5.97 -0.05 17.50
N TYR A 44 -5.70 0.90 16.59
CA TYR A 44 -6.12 2.29 16.74
C TYR A 44 -7.64 2.43 16.82
N GLU A 45 -8.38 1.73 15.94
CA GLU A 45 -9.85 1.77 15.94
C GLU A 45 -10.45 1.19 17.23
N ALA A 46 -9.90 0.09 17.74
CA ALA A 46 -10.32 -0.50 19.01
C ALA A 46 -10.12 0.49 20.18
N GLU A 47 -8.94 1.09 20.28
CA GLU A 47 -8.63 2.10 21.30
C GLU A 47 -9.55 3.33 21.18
N ARG A 48 -9.78 3.79 19.94
CA ARG A 48 -10.63 4.95 19.65
C ARG A 48 -12.08 4.70 20.08
N LEU A 49 -12.61 3.49 19.89
CA LEU A 49 -13.95 3.13 20.35
C LEU A 49 -14.06 3.14 21.87
N THR A 50 -13.01 2.72 22.60
CA THR A 50 -12.97 2.81 24.07
C THR A 50 -12.93 4.26 24.54
N LYS A 51 -12.10 5.11 23.90
CA LYS A 51 -11.93 6.53 24.27
C LYS A 51 -13.11 7.41 23.85
N MET A 52 -13.81 7.03 22.79
CA MET A 52 -14.89 7.81 22.19
C MET A 52 -16.14 6.95 22.01
N PRO A 53 -16.86 6.60 23.11
CA PRO A 53 -17.96 5.63 23.06
C PRO A 53 -19.10 6.03 22.12
N TRP A 54 -19.31 7.33 21.87
CA TRP A 54 -20.34 7.84 20.95
C TRP A 54 -20.10 7.44 19.49
N LEU A 55 -18.90 6.99 19.11
CA LEU A 55 -18.61 6.47 17.77
C LEU A 55 -19.19 5.07 17.53
N GLY A 56 -19.51 4.32 18.59
CA GLY A 56 -20.10 2.98 18.49
C GLY A 56 -21.56 2.98 18.04
N ASN A 57 -22.22 4.16 18.06
CA ASN A 57 -23.60 4.32 17.64
C ASN A 57 -23.68 4.30 16.10
N ARG A 58 -23.78 3.11 15.53
CA ARG A 58 -24.18 2.97 14.12
C ARG A 58 -25.67 3.29 14.02
N VAL A 59 -26.01 4.27 13.19
CA VAL A 59 -27.39 4.40 12.72
C VAL A 59 -27.66 3.17 11.87
N VAL A 60 -28.44 2.24 12.41
CA VAL A 60 -28.94 1.10 11.66
C VAL A 60 -30.00 1.67 10.72
N GLY A 61 -29.69 1.71 9.42
CA GLY A 61 -30.66 1.92 8.36
C GLY A 61 -31.18 0.58 7.86
#